data_AF-A0A0S9E187-F1
#
_entry.id   AF-A0A0S9E187-F1
#
_cell.length_a   1.000
_cell.length_b   1.000
_cell.length_c   1.000
_cell.angle_alpha   90.00
_cell.angle_beta   90.00
_cell.angle_gamma   90.00
#
_symmetry.space_group_name_H-M   'P 1'
#
loop_
_entity.id
_entity.type
_entity.pdbx_description
1 polymer ?
#
loop_
_entity_poly.entity_id
_entity_poly.type
_entity_poly.pdbx_seq_one_letter_code
_entity_poly.pdbx_strand_id
1 'polypeptide(L)'
;MGEAADAIDEALQYESSWQRAEEHRARFGDGIEYYGASVGAIRATLRDTLRRYPSLAHDDITALSSLLWSAPVYERRLAAIILLQGNLSVLVVSDLTRLEGFLRSSILPDIAVGLAHDVIGPLVRSLGDRDRPRADTVVARWARGDDPLLSRAAAVVDARS
;
A
#
# COMPACT_ATOMS: atom_id res chain seq x y z
N MET A 1 5.84 12.98 10.12
CA MET A 1 5.52 12.38 8.80
C MET A 1 4.56 13.19 7.92
N GLY A 2 3.82 14.19 8.43
CA GLY A 2 2.95 15.06 7.60
C GLY A 2 3.71 15.77 6.48
N GLU A 3 4.78 16.50 6.83
CA GLU A 3 5.63 17.20 5.85
C GLU A 3 6.20 16.27 4.76
N ALA A 4 6.58 15.04 5.12
CA ALA A 4 7.03 14.04 4.15
C ALA A 4 5.90 13.61 3.20
N ALA A 5 4.69 13.42 3.71
CA ALA A 5 3.53 13.06 2.90
C ALA A 5 3.14 14.19 1.94
N ASP A 6 3.17 15.44 2.41
CA ASP A 6 2.88 16.63 1.60
C ASP A 6 3.93 16.82 0.51
N ALA A 7 5.21 16.70 0.85
CA ALA A 7 6.30 16.76 -0.14
C ALA A 7 6.21 15.67 -1.21
N ILE A 8 5.78 14.45 -0.84
CA ILE A 8 5.53 13.37 -1.81
C ILE A 8 4.35 13.74 -2.70
N ASP A 9 3.23 14.20 -2.13
CA ASP A 9 2.04 14.57 -2.90
C ASP A 9 2.34 15.67 -3.92
N GLU A 10 2.99 16.75 -3.50
CA GLU A 10 3.41 17.85 -4.38
C GLU A 10 4.30 17.36 -5.52
N ALA A 11 5.29 16.51 -5.21
CA ALA A 11 6.16 15.94 -6.23
C ALA A 11 5.42 15.02 -7.20
N LEU A 12 4.45 14.23 -6.74
CA LEU A 12 3.63 13.39 -7.61
C LEU A 12 2.74 14.23 -8.53
N GLN A 13 2.19 15.34 -8.04
CA GLN A 13 1.43 16.29 -8.86
C GLN A 13 2.34 17.00 -9.88
N TYR A 14 3.57 17.33 -9.50
CA TYR A 14 4.55 17.91 -10.41
C TYR A 14 4.92 16.96 -11.57
N GLU A 15 5.01 15.65 -11.30
CA GLU A 15 5.29 14.59 -12.26
C GLU A 15 4.03 14.09 -13.02
N SER A 16 2.93 14.86 -12.95
CA SER A 16 1.64 14.52 -13.56
C SER A 16 1.68 14.47 -15.08
N SER A 17 0.75 13.72 -15.65
CA SER A 17 0.49 13.67 -17.09
C SER A 17 -0.97 13.34 -17.29
N TRP A 18 -1.68 14.25 -17.93
CA TRP A 18 -3.09 14.08 -18.24
C TRP A 18 -3.33 12.84 -19.13
N GLN A 19 -2.42 12.52 -20.07
CA GLN A 19 -2.55 11.32 -20.89
C GLN A 19 -2.50 10.06 -20.03
N ARG A 20 -1.50 9.95 -19.15
CA ARG A 20 -1.36 8.78 -18.26
C ARG A 20 -2.47 8.71 -17.22
N ALA A 21 -2.96 9.86 -16.75
CA ALA A 21 -4.10 9.92 -15.85
C ALA A 21 -5.36 9.35 -16.53
N GLU A 22 -5.59 9.70 -17.80
CA GLU A 22 -6.72 9.16 -18.57
C GLU A 22 -6.54 7.68 -18.91
N GLU A 23 -5.33 7.25 -19.26
CA GLU A 23 -5.01 5.83 -19.46
C GLU A 23 -5.24 5.01 -18.17
N HIS A 24 -4.81 5.53 -17.01
CA HIS A 24 -5.04 4.89 -15.72
C HIS A 24 -6.53 4.84 -15.39
N ARG A 25 -7.28 5.93 -15.60
CA ARG A 25 -8.74 5.95 -15.42
C ARG A 25 -9.43 4.93 -16.32
N ALA A 26 -9.10 4.90 -17.61
CA ALA A 26 -9.66 3.94 -18.56
C ALA A 26 -9.35 2.48 -18.17
N ARG A 27 -8.18 2.24 -17.57
CA ARG A 27 -7.74 0.91 -17.14
C ARG A 27 -8.37 0.46 -15.83
N PHE A 28 -8.40 1.33 -14.82
CA PHE A 28 -8.74 0.96 -13.44
C PHE A 28 -10.15 1.40 -13.02
N GLY A 29 -10.73 2.38 -13.70
CA GLY A 29 -12.08 2.89 -13.45
C GLY A 29 -12.12 4.17 -12.62
N ASP A 30 -13.33 4.54 -12.23
CA ASP A 30 -13.63 5.79 -11.52
C ASP A 30 -13.65 5.64 -10.00
N GLY A 31 -13.98 6.73 -9.30
CA GLY A 31 -14.11 6.77 -7.83
C GLY A 31 -12.85 7.19 -7.10
N ILE A 32 -11.73 7.35 -7.82
CA ILE A 32 -10.45 7.83 -7.30
C ILE A 32 -9.85 8.85 -8.29
N GLU A 33 -9.01 9.75 -7.78
CA GLU A 33 -8.26 10.69 -8.60
C GLU A 33 -6.99 10.05 -9.16
N TYR A 34 -6.55 10.56 -10.32
CA TYR A 34 -5.33 10.16 -11.00
C TYR A 34 -4.53 11.41 -11.35
N TYR A 35 -3.31 11.51 -10.83
CA TYR A 35 -2.37 12.52 -11.31
C TYR A 35 -1.72 12.09 -12.62
N GLY A 36 -1.65 10.78 -12.86
CA GLY A 36 -0.82 10.23 -13.90
C GLY A 36 0.64 10.52 -13.58
N ALA A 37 1.17 10.03 -12.46
CA ALA A 37 2.63 9.95 -12.22
C ALA A 37 3.11 8.54 -12.56
N SER A 38 4.32 8.41 -13.12
CA SER A 38 4.82 7.09 -13.52
C SER A 38 5.31 6.32 -12.29
N VAL A 39 5.33 4.98 -12.34
CA VAL A 39 5.89 4.16 -11.25
C VAL A 39 7.36 4.53 -10.97
N GLY A 40 8.12 4.88 -12.01
CA GLY A 40 9.49 5.37 -11.88
C GLY A 40 9.57 6.68 -11.10
N ALA A 41 8.68 7.63 -11.42
CA ALA A 41 8.58 8.91 -10.72
C ALA A 41 8.15 8.73 -9.25
N ILE A 42 7.20 7.83 -8.97
CA ILE A 42 6.78 7.50 -7.60
C ILE A 42 7.96 6.96 -6.79
N ARG A 43 8.70 5.99 -7.34
CA ARG A 43 9.89 5.42 -6.67
C ARG A 43 10.99 6.44 -6.45
N ALA A 44 11.25 7.30 -7.44
CA ALA A 44 12.23 8.37 -7.32
C ALA A 44 11.83 9.36 -6.21
N THR A 45 10.57 9.81 -6.22
CA THR A 45 10.00 10.72 -5.21
C THR A 45 10.10 10.14 -3.80
N LEU A 46 9.72 8.87 -3.61
CA LEU A 46 9.86 8.19 -2.33
C LEU A 46 11.33 8.15 -1.91
N ARG A 47 12.23 7.66 -2.76
CA ARG A 47 13.66 7.57 -2.45
C ARG A 47 14.23 8.93 -2.06
N ASP A 48 13.93 9.98 -2.82
CA ASP A 48 14.50 11.31 -2.60
C ASP A 48 13.91 12.01 -1.37
N THR A 49 12.65 11.74 -1.04
CA THR A 49 12.03 12.19 0.20
C THR A 49 12.61 11.46 1.41
N LEU A 50 12.66 10.13 1.38
CA LEU A 50 13.13 9.31 2.51
C LEU A 50 14.62 9.56 2.83
N ARG A 51 15.43 9.98 1.85
CA ARG A 51 16.83 10.42 2.09
C ARG A 51 16.95 11.59 3.06
N ARG A 52 15.91 12.43 3.19
CA ARG A 52 15.88 13.58 4.12
C ARG A 52 15.59 13.15 5.57
N TYR A 53 15.14 11.91 5.76
CA TYR A 53 14.77 11.33 7.05
C TYR A 53 15.61 10.08 7.29
N PRO A 54 16.91 10.22 7.64
CA PRO A 54 17.71 9.05 7.99
C PRO A 54 17.08 8.36 9.21
N SER A 55 17.09 7.02 9.23
CA SER A 55 16.57 6.18 10.34
C SER A 55 15.05 6.21 10.58
N LEU A 56 14.24 6.17 9.52
CA LEU A 56 12.80 5.91 9.67
C LEU A 56 12.54 4.58 10.39
N ALA A 57 11.85 4.67 11.52
CA ALA A 57 11.46 3.51 12.31
C ALA A 57 10.11 2.95 11.82
N HIS A 58 9.71 1.82 12.41
CA HIS A 58 8.40 1.21 12.18
C HIS A 58 7.23 2.21 12.24
N ASP A 59 7.20 3.04 13.29
CA ASP A 59 6.13 4.03 13.48
C ASP A 59 6.10 5.09 12.37
N ASP A 60 7.27 5.51 11.86
CA ASP A 60 7.34 6.49 10.78
C ASP A 60 6.82 5.92 9.46
N ILE A 61 7.18 4.67 9.15
CA ILE A 61 6.73 3.96 7.94
C ILE A 61 5.21 3.73 7.98
N THR A 62 4.69 3.30 9.12
CA THR A 62 3.24 3.06 9.27
C THR A 62 2.44 4.36 9.33
N ALA A 63 2.98 5.44 9.89
CA ALA A 63 2.36 6.76 9.86
C ALA A 63 2.33 7.33 8.44
N LEU A 64 3.47 7.30 7.72
CA LEU A 64 3.55 7.84 6.36
C LEU A 64 2.66 7.06 5.39
N SER A 65 2.67 5.73 5.44
CA SER A 65 1.78 4.91 4.60
C SER A 65 0.31 5.24 4.83
N SER A 66 -0.09 5.52 6.09
CA SER A 66 -1.47 5.93 6.42
C SER A 66 -1.84 7.31 5.84
N LEU A 67 -0.92 8.28 5.91
CA LEU A 67 -1.11 9.62 5.33
C LEU A 67 -1.16 9.61 3.79
N LEU A 68 -0.38 8.72 3.17
CA LEU A 68 -0.45 8.51 1.72
C LEU A 68 -1.77 7.83 1.34
N TRP A 69 -2.22 6.84 2.12
CA TRP A 69 -3.44 6.09 1.82
C TRP A 69 -4.74 6.88 2.00
N SER A 70 -4.77 7.84 2.94
CA SER A 70 -6.00 8.56 3.32
C SER A 70 -6.59 9.39 2.18
N ALA A 71 -5.77 9.84 1.24
CA ALA A 71 -6.24 10.53 0.05
C ALA A 71 -6.76 9.54 -1.00
N PRO A 72 -7.93 9.80 -1.62
CA PRO A 72 -8.43 9.00 -2.72
C PRO A 72 -7.71 9.36 -4.03
N VAL A 73 -6.39 9.16 -4.07
CA VAL A 73 -5.55 9.37 -5.25
C VAL A 73 -4.76 8.08 -5.53
N TYR A 74 -4.82 7.60 -6.77
CA TYR A 74 -4.17 6.34 -7.19
C TYR A 74 -2.67 6.34 -6.88
N GLU A 75 -1.95 7.37 -7.31
CA GLU A 75 -0.50 7.46 -7.16
C GLU A 75 -0.07 7.54 -5.69
N ARG A 76 -0.86 8.20 -4.83
CA ARG A 76 -0.57 8.24 -3.38
C ARG A 76 -0.75 6.86 -2.73
N ARG A 77 -1.82 6.13 -3.06
CA ARG A 77 -2.04 4.77 -2.55
C ARG A 77 -1.00 3.78 -3.08
N LEU A 78 -0.60 3.91 -4.35
CA LEU A 78 0.50 3.14 -4.91
C LEU A 78 1.83 3.47 -4.23
N ALA A 79 2.08 4.75 -3.91
CA ALA A 79 3.25 5.15 -3.13
C ALA A 79 3.27 4.52 -1.73
N ALA A 80 2.11 4.41 -1.06
CA ALA A 80 2.00 3.72 0.22
C ALA A 80 2.36 2.22 0.09
N ILE A 81 1.91 1.54 -0.96
CA ILE A 81 2.26 0.13 -1.23
C ILE A 81 3.76 -0.01 -1.44
N ILE A 82 4.37 0.82 -2.30
CA ILE A 82 5.80 0.79 -2.61
C ILE A 82 6.65 1.10 -1.36
N LEU A 83 6.21 2.07 -0.54
CA LEU A 83 6.85 2.39 0.72
C LEU A 83 6.86 1.18 1.66
N LEU A 84 5.72 0.53 1.86
CA LEU A 84 5.60 -0.65 2.73
C LEU A 84 6.41 -1.83 2.19
N GLN A 85 6.34 -2.09 0.88
CA GLN A 85 7.11 -3.14 0.22
C GLN A 85 8.62 -2.95 0.41
N GLY A 86 9.11 -1.71 0.29
CA GLY A 86 10.53 -1.39 0.49
C GLY A 86 11.00 -1.50 1.95
N ASN A 87 10.07 -1.56 2.91
CA ASN A 87 10.35 -1.54 4.34
C ASN A 87 9.71 -2.75 5.06
N LEU A 88 9.56 -3.89 4.37
CA LEU A 88 8.98 -5.11 4.94
C LEU A 88 9.67 -5.59 6.22
N SER A 89 10.98 -5.34 6.35
CA SER A 89 11.78 -5.79 7.50
C SER A 89 11.41 -5.11 8.82
N VAL A 90 10.77 -3.94 8.78
CA VAL A 90 10.32 -3.24 9.99
C VAL A 90 8.84 -3.49 10.30
N LEU A 91 8.10 -4.17 9.40
CA LEU A 91 6.69 -4.48 9.62
C LEU A 91 6.53 -5.69 10.54
N VAL A 92 5.44 -5.70 11.31
CA VAL A 92 5.13 -6.73 12.30
C VAL A 92 3.68 -7.22 12.16
N VAL A 93 3.35 -8.32 12.83
CA VAL A 93 2.01 -8.94 12.73
C VAL A 93 0.86 -8.01 13.10
N SER A 94 1.07 -7.03 13.99
CA SER A 94 0.04 -6.05 14.35
C SER A 94 -0.35 -5.12 13.19
N ASP A 95 0.53 -4.93 12.20
CA ASP A 95 0.24 -4.10 11.03
C ASP A 95 -0.87 -4.66 10.16
N LEU A 96 -1.14 -5.97 10.23
CA LEU A 96 -2.26 -6.57 9.50
C LEU A 96 -3.60 -5.91 9.83
N THR A 97 -3.76 -5.31 11.01
CA THR A 97 -4.97 -4.55 11.35
C THR A 97 -5.08 -3.27 10.50
N ARG A 98 -3.96 -2.58 10.29
CA ARG A 98 -3.89 -1.39 9.42
C ARG A 98 -4.08 -1.77 7.97
N LEU A 99 -3.42 -2.84 7.52
CA LEU A 99 -3.52 -3.33 6.15
C LEU A 99 -4.94 -3.82 5.84
N GLU A 100 -5.65 -4.43 6.80
CA GLU A 100 -7.09 -4.70 6.68
C GLU A 100 -7.87 -3.40 6.43
N GLY A 101 -7.61 -2.35 7.21
CA GLY A 101 -8.24 -1.04 7.01
C GLY A 101 -7.97 -0.45 5.61
N PHE A 102 -6.77 -0.65 5.07
CA PHE A 102 -6.44 -0.27 3.71
C PHE A 102 -7.26 -1.07 2.68
N LEU A 103 -7.32 -2.39 2.80
CA LEU A 103 -8.13 -3.23 1.92
C LEU A 103 -9.61 -2.83 1.92
N ARG A 104 -10.19 -2.62 3.11
CA ARG A 104 -11.60 -2.20 3.27
C ARG A 104 -11.91 -0.83 2.68
N SER A 105 -10.93 0.08 2.70
CA SER A 105 -11.06 1.43 2.14
C SER A 105 -10.55 1.53 0.69
N SER A 106 -10.16 0.41 0.08
CA SER A 106 -9.68 0.40 -1.30
C SER A 106 -10.85 0.63 -2.26
N ILE A 107 -10.79 1.73 -2.99
CA ILE A 107 -11.80 2.07 -4.01
C ILE A 107 -11.64 1.14 -5.22
N LEU A 108 -10.39 0.81 -5.56
CA LEU A 108 -10.03 -0.02 -6.70
C LEU A 108 -9.64 -1.43 -6.25
N PRO A 109 -10.20 -2.49 -6.87
CA PRO A 109 -9.79 -3.87 -6.61
C PRO A 109 -8.31 -4.12 -6.91
N ASP A 110 -7.76 -3.50 -7.96
CA ASP A 110 -6.36 -3.66 -8.36
C ASP A 110 -5.37 -3.14 -7.30
N ILE A 111 -5.72 -2.04 -6.61
CA ILE A 111 -4.91 -1.53 -5.49
C ILE A 111 -4.92 -2.53 -4.32
N ALA A 112 -6.08 -3.11 -4.01
CA ALA A 112 -6.21 -4.10 -2.94
C ALA A 112 -5.40 -5.37 -3.27
N VAL A 113 -5.46 -5.84 -4.51
CA VAL A 113 -4.67 -6.99 -4.99
C VAL A 113 -3.17 -6.69 -4.95
N GLY A 114 -2.75 -5.50 -5.38
CA GLY A 114 -1.36 -5.06 -5.28
C GLY A 114 -0.86 -5.04 -3.84
N LEU A 115 -1.64 -4.50 -2.91
CA LEU A 115 -1.32 -4.50 -1.48
C LEU A 115 -1.18 -5.93 -0.93
N ALA A 116 -2.10 -6.83 -1.31
CA ALA A 116 -2.05 -8.23 -0.89
C ALA A 116 -0.80 -8.96 -1.43
N HIS A 117 -0.50 -8.74 -2.71
CA HIS A 117 0.60 -9.39 -3.40
C HIS A 117 1.97 -8.88 -2.96
N ASP A 118 2.16 -7.56 -2.92
CA ASP A 118 3.47 -6.92 -2.74
C ASP A 118 3.83 -6.68 -1.27
N VAL A 119 2.83 -6.65 -0.37
CA VAL A 119 3.06 -6.32 1.05
C VAL A 119 2.57 -7.43 1.97
N ILE A 120 1.28 -7.76 1.96
CA ILE A 120 0.68 -8.65 2.96
C ILE A 120 1.28 -10.07 2.84
N GLY A 121 1.28 -10.66 1.65
CA GLY A 121 1.83 -12.00 1.45
C GLY A 121 3.31 -12.11 1.87
N PRO A 122 4.19 -11.21 1.39
CA PRO A 122 5.58 -11.14 1.84
C PRO A 122 5.74 -10.95 3.35
N LEU A 123 4.94 -10.08 3.98
CA LEU A 123 4.93 -9.89 5.43
C LEU A 123 4.57 -11.19 6.15
N VAL A 124 3.46 -11.83 5.79
CA VAL A 124 3.03 -13.10 6.41
C VAL A 124 4.14 -14.15 6.31
N ARG A 125 4.83 -14.23 5.16
CA ARG A 125 5.94 -15.17 4.95
C ARG A 125 7.21 -14.84 5.74
N SER A 126 7.47 -13.58 6.06
CA SER A 126 8.66 -13.18 6.81
C SER A 126 8.50 -13.33 8.33
N LEU A 127 7.27 -13.47 8.85
CA LEU A 127 7.02 -13.65 10.28
C LEU A 127 7.57 -14.99 10.78
N GLY A 128 8.21 -14.96 11.95
CA GLY A 128 8.71 -16.16 12.62
C GLY A 128 7.61 -16.98 13.30
N ASP A 129 8.00 -18.13 13.85
CA ASP A 129 7.10 -19.16 14.41
C ASP A 129 6.09 -18.62 15.45
N ARG A 130 6.47 -17.59 16.20
CA ARG A 130 5.58 -16.97 17.19
C ARG A 130 4.41 -16.21 16.56
N ASP A 131 4.68 -15.47 15.49
CA ASP A 131 3.74 -14.50 14.93
C ASP A 131 3.02 -15.05 13.69
N ARG A 132 3.61 -16.03 12.99
CA ARG A 132 3.04 -16.64 11.80
C ARG A 132 1.63 -17.22 12.03
N PRO A 133 1.36 -18.04 13.08
CA PRO A 133 0.02 -18.59 13.29
C PRO A 133 -1.06 -17.52 13.52
N ARG A 134 -0.67 -16.40 14.15
CA ARG A 134 -1.56 -15.25 14.35
C ARG A 134 -1.88 -14.58 13.03
N ALA A 135 -0.89 -14.39 12.16
CA ALA A 135 -1.09 -13.83 10.84
C ALA A 135 -2.00 -14.72 9.97
N ASP A 136 -1.75 -16.03 9.95
CA ASP A 136 -2.56 -17.00 9.22
C ASP A 136 -4.02 -16.99 9.69
N THR A 137 -4.25 -16.85 11.00
CA THR A 137 -5.61 -16.72 11.58
C THR A 137 -6.32 -15.46 11.07
N VAL A 138 -5.62 -14.33 10.96
CA VAL A 138 -6.18 -13.07 10.43
C VAL A 138 -6.53 -13.22 8.95
N VAL A 139 -5.64 -13.78 8.13
CA VAL A 139 -5.89 -14.01 6.70
C VAL A 139 -7.04 -15.00 6.48
N ALA A 140 -7.10 -16.08 7.26
CA ALA A 140 -8.20 -17.03 7.20
C ALA A 140 -9.54 -16.42 7.64
N ARG A 141 -9.54 -15.39 8.49
CA ARG A 141 -10.76 -14.62 8.81
C ARG A 141 -11.20 -13.78 7.61
N TRP A 142 -10.28 -13.14 6.91
CA TRP A 142 -10.58 -12.36 5.70
C TRP A 142 -11.22 -13.23 4.62
N ALA A 143 -10.72 -14.45 4.40
CA ALA A 143 -11.27 -15.40 3.45
C ALA A 143 -12.75 -15.77 3.72
N ARG A 144 -13.16 -15.79 4.99
CA ARG A 144 -14.52 -16.19 5.42
C ARG A 144 -15.49 -15.03 5.63
N GLY A 145 -15.00 -13.79 5.59
CA GLY A 145 -15.83 -12.60 5.79
C GLY A 145 -16.64 -12.23 4.55
N ASP A 146 -17.60 -11.31 4.73
CA ASP A 146 -18.50 -10.84 3.66
C ASP A 146 -17.89 -9.73 2.79
N ASP A 147 -16.68 -9.27 3.08
CA ASP A 147 -16.01 -8.21 2.33
C ASP A 147 -15.25 -8.79 1.13
N PRO A 148 -15.70 -8.53 -0.12
CA PRO A 148 -15.12 -9.18 -1.30
C PRO A 148 -13.64 -8.86 -1.52
N LEU A 149 -13.18 -7.67 -1.10
CA LEU A 149 -11.79 -7.27 -1.24
C LEU A 149 -10.90 -8.01 -0.24
N LEU A 150 -11.39 -8.22 0.98
CA LEU A 150 -10.70 -9.05 1.97
C LEU A 150 -10.62 -10.51 1.54
N SER A 151 -11.72 -11.09 1.06
CA SER A 151 -11.71 -12.47 0.57
C SER A 151 -10.76 -12.63 -0.61
N ARG A 152 -10.73 -11.66 -1.54
CA ARG A 152 -9.81 -11.65 -2.68
C ARG A 152 -8.35 -11.49 -2.24
N ALA A 153 -8.07 -10.60 -1.29
CA ALA A 153 -6.72 -10.43 -0.75
C ALA A 153 -6.21 -11.72 -0.09
N ALA A 154 -7.06 -12.40 0.69
CA ALA A 154 -6.71 -13.68 1.30
C ALA A 154 -6.35 -14.74 0.25
N ALA A 155 -7.16 -14.86 -0.82
CA ALA A 155 -6.85 -15.77 -1.92
C ALA A 155 -5.51 -15.47 -2.60
N VAL A 156 -5.12 -14.19 -2.72
CA VAL A 156 -3.80 -13.79 -3.27
C VAL A 156 -2.65 -14.19 -2.34
N VAL A 157 -2.84 -14.06 -1.02
CA VAL A 157 -1.85 -14.49 -0.02
C VAL A 157 -1.68 -16.00 -0.04
N ASP A 158 -2.77 -16.75 -0.11
CA ASP A 158 -2.77 -18.22 -0.08
C ASP A 158 -2.18 -18.83 -1.35
N ALA A 159 -2.42 -18.24 -2.53
CA ALA A 159 -1.91 -18.73 -3.82
C ALA A 159 -0.38 -18.74 -3.94
N ARG A 160 0.35 -18.20 -2.96
CA ARG A 160 1.81 -18.10 -2.92
C ARG A 160 2.41 -18.57 -1.58
N SER A 161 1.66 -19.37 -0.82
CA SER A 161 2.11 -19.99 0.44
C SER A 161 2.65 -21.39 0.25
#